data_AF-A0A8S0ZXM5-F1
#
_entry.id   AF-A0A8S0ZXM5-F1
#
_cell.length_a   1.000
_cell.length_b   1.000
_cell.length_c   1.000
_cell.angle_alpha   90.00
_cell.angle_beta   90.00
_cell.angle_gamma   90.00
#
_symmetry.space_group_name_H-M   'P 1'
#
loop_
_entity.id
_entity.type
_entity.pdbx_description
1 polymer ?
#
loop_
_entity_poly.entity_id
_entity_poly.type
_entity_poly.pdbx_seq_one_letter_code
_entity_poly.pdbx_strand_id
1 'polypeptide(L)'
;MNSGYVRRQPPKVPKDGFGPRGVPDCYYTSRVLNSTFLYVQFVKKLRQQEEDDRIKDIREKIESKENCQQEFFIRCDRRLFEVLSAEEERNIRLLVESVQAGYELAWNAKIDRLNYLIAKRKKEHEEKYQDTPLSKSAHVLPCIYKIRGKEAEEIQLYQMREKQMRKLAEKEMDKMWYEVVMKESEALAARAEYETVERYRRDQEAKQLSLDIIEQRRLKRAKEQEMLKQETLRLKAKFEDDNRKAEEEERQRQEYKREVAREINNVMEDRKKVLAQRKEDARVISSTWDSLAGQGLANENAKEQRRRRKLRELGECNRQMIELKNNLEEFKNSSDPLIFEEGQRRQDEVDLKRCRYRVYTRKLSKDIGAHIQNQIKEKEEALKNPCDETADIYNKQVSEQLEKLVKHKELTDSQARKLNQKDIQRQIEYNRVLQERARQDVILEQKKCQIARDQYQEEIKKMLSRPFFSDHVHPFMKQMASGLKMCRCGACPNYCLYPSNN
;
A
#
# COMPACT_ATOMS: atom_id res chain seq x y z
N MET A 1 -23.22 113.80 41.20
CA MET A 1 -24.45 114.50 41.62
C MET A 1 -24.11 115.38 42.82
N ASN A 2 -24.85 116.49 43.00
CA ASN A 2 -25.07 117.34 44.19
C ASN A 2 -24.04 117.26 45.35
N SER A 3 -23.25 118.30 45.67
CA SER A 3 -23.60 119.67 46.16
C SER A 3 -23.59 119.76 47.70
N GLY A 4 -22.79 120.67 48.28
CA GLY A 4 -22.57 120.72 49.75
C GLY A 4 -21.85 121.95 50.33
N TYR A 5 -21.96 123.13 49.71
CA TYR A 5 -21.68 124.50 50.19
C TYR A 5 -20.60 124.85 51.26
N VAL A 6 -19.81 125.87 50.91
CA VAL A 6 -18.81 126.55 51.76
C VAL A 6 -19.45 127.51 52.78
N ARG A 7 -18.82 127.67 53.95
CA ARG A 7 -18.78 128.95 54.70
C ARG A 7 -17.36 129.30 55.15
N ARG A 8 -16.84 130.44 54.68
CA ARG A 8 -15.73 131.18 55.29
C ARG A 8 -16.31 132.40 56.03
N GLN A 9 -15.65 132.88 57.08
CA GLN A 9 -15.87 134.22 57.65
C GLN A 9 -14.64 135.10 57.36
N PRO A 10 -14.81 136.44 57.18
CA PRO A 10 -13.71 137.35 56.87
C PRO A 10 -13.01 137.90 58.14
N PRO A 11 -11.74 138.34 58.04
CA PRO A 11 -11.05 139.03 59.11
C PRO A 11 -11.57 140.47 59.31
N LYS A 12 -11.39 141.02 60.51
CA LYS A 12 -11.61 142.45 60.82
C LYS A 12 -10.26 143.16 61.04
N VAL A 13 -10.16 144.41 60.60
CA VAL A 13 -8.97 145.27 60.70
C VAL A 13 -9.29 146.47 61.61
N PRO A 14 -8.41 146.86 62.56
CA PRO A 14 -8.60 148.08 63.36
C PRO A 14 -8.37 149.36 62.56
N LYS A 15 -9.04 150.46 62.93
CA LYS A 15 -8.76 151.84 62.48
C LYS A 15 -9.06 152.87 63.57
N ASP A 16 -8.41 154.02 63.44
CA ASP A 16 -8.21 155.03 64.49
C ASP A 16 -9.29 156.13 64.58
N GLY A 17 -9.21 156.92 65.67
CA GLY A 17 -9.92 158.20 65.85
C GLY A 17 -11.15 158.11 66.77
N PHE A 18 -11.50 159.14 67.55
CA PHE A 18 -10.94 160.49 67.71
C PHE A 18 -11.00 160.94 69.18
N GLY A 19 -10.12 161.87 69.57
CA GLY A 19 -10.21 162.61 70.84
C GLY A 19 -10.55 164.11 70.59
N PRO A 20 -11.37 164.75 71.43
CA PRO A 20 -11.71 166.18 71.31
C PRO A 20 -10.65 167.08 71.98
N ARG A 21 -10.67 168.38 71.64
CA ARG A 21 -9.92 169.44 72.36
C ARG A 21 -10.90 170.47 72.96
N GLY A 22 -10.68 170.86 74.22
CA GLY A 22 -11.58 171.75 74.97
C GLY A 22 -11.04 172.21 76.34
N VAL A 23 -9.79 172.70 76.33
CA VAL A 23 -9.03 173.53 77.32
C VAL A 23 -9.81 174.09 78.54
N PRO A 24 -9.25 174.16 79.78
CA PRO A 24 -7.87 173.85 80.28
C PRO A 24 -7.88 172.66 81.32
N ASP A 25 -6.91 172.35 82.20
CA ASP A 25 -5.55 172.88 82.52
C ASP A 25 -4.54 171.70 82.77
N CYS A 26 -3.68 171.49 83.81
CA CYS A 26 -3.33 172.18 85.08
C CYS A 26 -1.91 171.78 85.60
N TYR A 27 -1.49 172.39 86.71
CA TYR A 27 -0.29 172.18 87.54
C TYR A 27 -0.12 170.76 88.17
N TYR A 28 1.08 170.23 88.53
CA TYR A 28 2.49 170.51 88.14
C TYR A 28 3.47 169.40 88.66
N THR A 29 4.78 169.56 88.37
CA THR A 29 5.99 168.91 88.98
C THR A 29 6.09 167.38 89.20
N SER A 30 7.10 166.73 88.57
CA SER A 30 8.16 165.89 89.21
C SER A 30 8.95 164.99 88.22
N ARG A 31 10.23 164.70 88.50
CA ARG A 31 11.15 163.78 87.78
C ARG A 31 12.31 163.36 88.71
N VAL A 32 13.15 162.38 88.28
CA VAL A 32 14.43 161.91 88.88
C VAL A 32 14.36 160.80 89.96
N LEU A 33 14.03 159.54 89.59
CA LEU A 33 14.12 158.38 90.52
C LEU A 33 14.38 156.97 89.92
N ASN A 34 14.70 156.81 88.62
CA ASN A 34 14.41 155.55 87.89
C ASN A 34 15.60 154.72 87.35
N SER A 35 16.82 154.81 87.90
CA SER A 35 18.04 154.23 87.26
C SER A 35 18.67 153.01 87.95
N THR A 36 18.56 152.84 89.27
CA THR A 36 19.38 151.86 90.02
C THR A 36 18.85 150.42 90.04
N PHE A 37 17.59 150.19 89.67
CA PHE A 37 16.92 148.88 89.82
C PHE A 37 17.42 147.79 88.86
N LEU A 38 18.01 148.17 87.71
CA LEU A 38 18.20 147.26 86.57
C LEU A 38 19.37 146.27 86.73
N TYR A 39 20.44 146.64 87.44
CA TYR A 39 21.69 145.86 87.43
C TYR A 39 21.58 144.51 88.18
N VAL A 40 20.88 144.48 89.33
CA VAL A 40 20.76 143.28 90.18
C VAL A 40 19.99 142.15 89.49
N GLN A 41 19.12 142.47 88.53
CA GLN A 41 18.40 141.45 87.75
C GLN A 41 19.29 140.65 86.81
N PHE A 42 20.45 141.19 86.39
CA PHE A 42 21.31 140.52 85.42
C PHE A 42 22.06 139.32 86.02
N VAL A 43 22.72 139.51 87.17
CA VAL A 43 23.55 138.48 87.81
C VAL A 43 22.74 137.26 88.26
N LYS A 44 21.44 137.42 88.58
CA LYS A 44 20.57 136.27 88.88
C LYS A 44 20.26 135.40 87.66
N LYS A 45 20.19 135.96 86.44
CA LYS A 45 19.90 135.19 85.22
C LYS A 45 21.02 134.22 84.87
N LEU A 46 22.29 134.64 84.98
CA LEU A 46 23.42 133.79 84.60
C LEU A 46 23.52 132.48 85.41
N ARG A 47 23.32 132.54 86.74
CA ARG A 47 23.32 131.33 87.57
C ARG A 47 22.09 130.44 87.36
N GLN A 48 20.95 131.02 86.95
CA GLN A 48 19.78 130.24 86.54
C GLN A 48 20.13 129.33 85.34
N GLN A 49 20.82 129.89 84.33
CA GLN A 49 21.17 129.18 83.10
C GLN A 49 22.11 127.99 83.33
N GLU A 50 23.11 128.09 84.22
CA GLU A 50 24.03 126.98 84.52
C GLU A 50 23.35 125.80 85.24
N GLU A 51 22.31 126.04 86.04
CA GLU A 51 21.48 124.98 86.63
C GLU A 51 20.49 124.41 85.61
N ASP A 52 19.86 125.26 84.79
CA ASP A 52 18.95 124.85 83.71
C ASP A 52 19.65 123.89 82.71
N ASP A 53 20.89 124.20 82.31
CA ASP A 53 21.68 123.35 81.38
C ASP A 53 22.05 121.98 81.99
N ARG A 54 22.39 121.92 83.29
CA ARG A 54 22.65 120.63 83.97
C ARG A 54 21.37 119.78 84.12
N ILE A 55 20.24 120.44 84.39
CA ILE A 55 18.93 119.78 84.46
C ILE A 55 18.55 119.24 83.07
N LYS A 56 18.84 119.98 81.99
CA LYS A 56 18.63 119.55 80.60
C LYS A 56 19.45 118.31 80.24
N ASP A 57 20.75 118.29 80.53
CA ASP A 57 21.64 117.18 80.21
C ASP A 57 21.28 115.87 80.95
N ILE A 58 20.67 115.97 82.13
CA ILE A 58 20.09 114.82 82.87
C ILE A 58 18.75 114.38 82.24
N ARG A 59 17.88 115.31 81.84
CA ARG A 59 16.61 115.00 81.16
C ARG A 59 16.84 114.24 79.87
N GLU A 60 17.74 114.71 78.99
CA GLU A 60 18.02 114.06 77.71
C GLU A 60 18.49 112.58 77.88
N LYS A 61 19.19 112.27 78.98
CA LYS A 61 19.64 110.90 79.32
C LYS A 61 18.56 110.01 79.92
N ILE A 62 17.54 110.59 80.55
CA ILE A 62 16.32 109.88 80.99
C ILE A 62 15.41 109.63 79.78
N GLU A 63 15.12 110.69 79.01
CA GLU A 63 14.32 110.68 77.79
C GLU A 63 14.87 109.68 76.75
N SER A 64 16.19 109.61 76.57
CA SER A 64 16.83 108.59 75.72
C SER A 64 16.56 107.14 76.19
N LYS A 65 16.53 106.87 77.50
CA LYS A 65 16.20 105.54 78.04
C LYS A 65 14.70 105.24 77.96
N GLU A 66 13.85 106.21 78.23
CA GLU A 66 12.41 106.10 78.10
C GLU A 66 12.02 105.84 76.63
N ASN A 67 12.61 106.56 75.68
CA ASN A 67 12.45 106.32 74.24
C ASN A 67 12.90 104.90 73.84
N CYS A 68 14.05 104.43 74.35
CA CYS A 68 14.52 103.07 74.09
C CYS A 68 13.57 101.98 74.65
N GLN A 69 12.92 102.23 75.80
CA GLN A 69 11.90 101.35 76.35
C GLN A 69 10.59 101.42 75.53
N GLN A 70 10.17 102.62 75.13
CA GLN A 70 9.00 102.82 74.26
C GLN A 70 9.19 102.12 72.91
N GLU A 71 10.35 102.22 72.25
CA GLU A 71 10.63 101.48 71.01
C GLU A 71 10.56 99.95 71.20
N PHE A 72 11.00 99.44 72.35
CA PHE A 72 10.87 98.02 72.67
C PHE A 72 9.40 97.60 72.81
N PHE A 73 8.59 98.35 73.57
CA PHE A 73 7.15 98.09 73.68
C PHE A 73 6.44 98.20 72.33
N ILE A 74 6.68 99.26 71.55
CA ILE A 74 6.12 99.44 70.20
C ILE A 74 6.50 98.26 69.28
N ARG A 75 7.72 97.72 69.38
CA ARG A 75 8.13 96.52 68.64
C ARG A 75 7.41 95.26 69.10
N CYS A 76 7.19 95.10 70.41
CA CYS A 76 6.43 93.98 70.97
C CYS A 76 4.95 94.05 70.60
N ASP A 77 4.30 95.21 70.76
CA ASP A 77 2.90 95.45 70.41
C ASP A 77 2.65 95.25 68.92
N ARG A 78 3.55 95.75 68.07
CA ARG A 78 3.51 95.50 66.62
C ARG A 78 3.59 94.01 66.30
N ARG A 79 4.50 93.27 66.95
CA ARG A 79 4.65 91.82 66.72
C ARG A 79 3.44 91.04 67.22
N LEU A 80 2.82 91.47 68.34
CA LEU A 80 1.58 90.91 68.85
C LEU A 80 0.42 91.16 67.87
N PHE A 81 0.31 92.39 67.34
CA PHE A 81 -0.68 92.75 66.32
C PHE A 81 -0.50 91.95 65.02
N GLU A 82 0.73 91.75 64.56
CA GLU A 82 1.05 90.92 63.39
C GLU A 82 0.66 89.44 63.60
N VAL A 83 0.80 88.89 64.82
CA VAL A 83 0.33 87.53 65.16
C VAL A 83 -1.20 87.46 65.24
N LEU A 84 -1.85 88.38 65.96
CA LEU A 84 -3.30 88.41 66.10
C LEU A 84 -4.00 88.58 64.75
N SER A 85 -3.48 89.45 63.88
CA SER A 85 -3.98 89.61 62.50
C SER A 85 -3.88 88.32 61.69
N ALA A 86 -2.80 87.54 61.85
CA ALA A 86 -2.64 86.25 61.18
C ALA A 86 -3.58 85.16 61.74
N GLU A 87 -3.90 85.20 63.03
CA GLU A 87 -4.90 84.31 63.64
C GLU A 87 -6.33 84.69 63.23
N GLU A 88 -6.67 85.98 63.19
CA GLU A 88 -7.95 86.48 62.66
C GLU A 88 -8.15 86.09 61.19
N GLU A 89 -7.15 86.34 60.32
CA GLU A 89 -7.19 85.89 58.92
C GLU A 89 -7.40 84.37 58.80
N ARG A 90 -6.72 83.57 59.65
CA ARG A 90 -6.85 82.11 59.64
C ARG A 90 -8.25 81.67 60.07
N ASN A 91 -8.81 82.29 61.10
CA ASN A 91 -10.15 82.00 61.59
C ASN A 91 -11.22 82.41 60.56
N ILE A 92 -11.04 83.54 59.87
CA ILE A 92 -11.90 83.98 58.77
C ILE A 92 -11.86 82.97 57.61
N ARG A 93 -10.67 82.48 57.22
CA ARG A 93 -10.53 81.46 56.16
C ARG A 93 -11.23 80.15 56.54
N LEU A 94 -10.99 79.64 57.75
CA LEU A 94 -11.66 78.42 58.26
C LEU A 94 -13.20 78.58 58.32
N LEU A 95 -13.69 79.76 58.69
CA LEU A 95 -15.13 80.06 58.65
C LEU A 95 -15.66 80.03 57.22
N VAL A 96 -14.99 80.69 56.27
CA VAL A 96 -15.38 80.69 54.85
C VAL A 96 -15.36 79.28 54.27
N GLU A 97 -14.32 78.48 54.52
CA GLU A 97 -14.20 77.08 54.09
C GLU A 97 -15.35 76.22 54.65
N SER A 98 -15.66 76.34 55.94
CA SER A 98 -16.76 75.58 56.56
C SER A 98 -18.14 75.97 56.03
N VAL A 99 -18.35 77.26 55.74
CA VAL A 99 -19.59 77.77 55.13
C VAL A 99 -19.71 77.31 53.67
N GLN A 100 -18.63 77.35 52.88
CA GLN A 100 -18.61 76.85 51.50
C GLN A 100 -18.90 75.35 51.46
N ALA A 101 -18.22 74.54 52.27
CA ALA A 101 -18.50 73.10 52.37
C ALA A 101 -19.95 72.81 52.80
N GLY A 102 -20.51 73.61 53.72
CA GLY A 102 -21.92 73.53 54.10
C GLY A 102 -22.89 73.81 52.93
N TYR A 103 -22.60 74.82 52.10
CA TYR A 103 -23.37 75.09 50.89
C TYR A 103 -23.24 73.99 49.84
N GLU A 104 -22.05 73.42 49.63
CA GLU A 104 -21.82 72.31 48.69
C GLU A 104 -22.57 71.04 49.13
N LEU A 105 -22.52 70.67 50.41
CA LEU A 105 -23.30 69.55 50.96
C LEU A 105 -24.82 69.77 50.78
N ALA A 106 -25.32 70.98 51.05
CA ALA A 106 -26.72 71.33 50.86
C ALA A 106 -27.13 71.41 49.37
N TRP A 107 -26.19 71.59 48.45
CA TRP A 107 -26.40 71.54 47.00
C TRP A 107 -26.41 70.11 46.47
N ASN A 108 -25.44 69.29 46.87
CA ASN A 108 -25.35 67.88 46.50
C ASN A 108 -26.59 67.09 46.98
N ALA A 109 -27.07 67.33 48.21
CA ALA A 109 -28.32 66.75 48.71
C ALA A 109 -29.56 67.13 47.87
N LYS A 110 -29.57 68.29 47.19
CA LYS A 110 -30.62 68.68 46.23
C LYS A 110 -30.47 67.96 44.90
N ILE A 111 -29.23 67.77 44.42
CA ILE A 111 -28.92 66.98 43.21
C ILE A 111 -29.37 65.52 43.41
N ASP A 112 -29.02 64.89 44.52
CA ASP A 112 -29.39 63.49 44.80
C ASP A 112 -30.91 63.30 44.92
N ARG A 113 -31.59 64.26 45.57
CA ARG A 113 -33.07 64.28 45.61
C ARG A 113 -33.69 64.44 44.22
N LEU A 114 -33.09 65.26 43.34
CA LEU A 114 -33.53 65.42 41.96
C LEU A 114 -33.30 64.13 41.14
N ASN A 115 -32.13 63.52 41.27
CA ASN A 115 -31.78 62.25 40.64
C ASN A 115 -32.74 61.12 41.03
N TYR A 116 -33.05 61.00 42.33
CA TYR A 116 -34.06 60.07 42.85
C TYR A 116 -35.45 60.31 42.22
N LEU A 117 -35.90 61.56 42.15
CA LEU A 117 -37.21 61.90 41.56
C LEU A 117 -37.26 61.62 40.05
N ILE A 118 -36.15 61.83 39.32
CA ILE A 118 -36.04 61.48 37.90
C ILE A 118 -36.07 59.95 37.72
N ALA A 119 -35.30 59.20 38.51
CA ALA A 119 -35.27 57.74 38.46
C ALA A 119 -36.66 57.14 38.78
N LYS A 120 -37.34 57.64 39.81
CA LYS A 120 -38.72 57.25 40.14
C LYS A 120 -39.68 57.49 38.98
N ARG A 121 -39.61 58.68 38.34
CA ARG A 121 -40.51 59.02 37.22
C ARG A 121 -40.24 58.19 35.96
N LYS A 122 -38.99 57.75 35.73
CA LYS A 122 -38.67 56.78 34.66
C LYS A 122 -39.29 55.41 34.95
N LYS A 123 -39.09 54.89 36.16
CA LYS A 123 -39.66 53.59 36.59
C LYS A 123 -41.19 53.58 36.52
N GLU A 124 -41.85 54.65 36.98
CA GLU A 124 -43.30 54.82 36.85
C GLU A 124 -43.78 54.89 35.38
N HIS A 125 -42.94 55.31 34.44
CA HIS A 125 -43.25 55.32 33.01
C HIS A 125 -43.03 53.94 32.40
N GLU A 126 -41.93 53.27 32.73
CA GLU A 126 -41.63 51.89 32.30
C GLU A 126 -42.75 50.93 32.75
N GLU A 127 -43.14 50.97 34.03
CA GLU A 127 -44.21 50.15 34.60
C GLU A 127 -45.59 50.43 33.98
N LYS A 128 -45.90 51.69 33.61
CA LYS A 128 -47.18 52.06 32.99
C LYS A 128 -47.31 51.64 31.52
N TYR A 129 -46.19 51.50 30.81
CA TYR A 129 -46.18 51.25 29.36
C TYR A 129 -45.60 49.88 28.96
N GLN A 130 -45.16 49.05 29.91
CA GLN A 130 -44.67 47.69 29.64
C GLN A 130 -45.73 46.76 29.02
N ASP A 131 -46.94 46.73 29.57
CA ASP A 131 -47.95 45.69 29.27
C ASP A 131 -49.21 46.18 28.52
N THR A 132 -48.99 46.85 27.38
CA THR A 132 -49.99 46.81 26.29
C THR A 132 -49.45 45.96 25.13
N PRO A 133 -49.69 44.63 25.13
CA PRO A 133 -49.25 43.77 24.04
C PRO A 133 -49.76 44.26 22.69
N LEU A 134 -48.86 44.43 21.72
CA LEU A 134 -49.20 44.83 20.35
C LEU A 134 -50.19 43.85 19.68
N SER A 135 -50.24 42.60 20.14
CA SER A 135 -51.23 41.59 19.76
C SER A 135 -52.66 41.88 20.23
N LYS A 136 -52.86 42.72 21.27
CA LYS A 136 -54.19 43.22 21.69
C LYS A 136 -54.62 44.46 20.90
N SER A 137 -53.72 45.11 20.15
CA SER A 137 -54.07 46.25 19.32
C SER A 137 -54.76 45.80 18.03
N ALA A 138 -56.05 46.09 17.91
CA ALA A 138 -56.88 45.72 16.76
C ALA A 138 -56.34 46.25 15.41
N HIS A 139 -55.54 47.32 15.42
CA HIS A 139 -54.92 47.89 14.21
C HIS A 139 -53.59 47.21 13.85
N VAL A 140 -52.85 46.67 14.83
CA VAL A 140 -51.52 46.05 14.60
C VAL A 140 -51.64 44.54 14.37
N LEU A 141 -52.61 43.88 15.00
CA LEU A 141 -52.83 42.44 14.85
C LEU A 141 -53.01 41.99 13.38
N PRO A 142 -53.77 42.68 12.50
CA PRO A 142 -53.85 42.34 11.08
C PRO A 142 -52.50 42.46 10.35
N CYS A 143 -51.66 43.44 10.72
CA CYS A 143 -50.32 43.59 10.16
C CYS A 143 -49.40 42.43 10.59
N ILE A 144 -49.48 41.98 11.85
CA ILE A 144 -48.75 40.80 12.34
C ILE A 144 -49.17 39.55 11.57
N TYR A 145 -50.47 39.33 11.35
CA TYR A 145 -50.94 38.20 10.53
C TYR A 145 -50.47 38.31 9.07
N LYS A 146 -50.46 39.49 8.48
CA LYS A 146 -49.97 39.71 7.10
C LYS A 146 -48.46 39.45 6.95
N ILE A 147 -47.67 39.76 7.98
CA ILE A 147 -46.23 39.43 8.02
C ILE A 147 -46.07 37.90 8.11
N ARG A 148 -46.75 37.25 9.05
CA ARG A 148 -46.72 35.78 9.21
C ARG A 148 -47.21 35.01 7.98
N GLY A 149 -48.18 35.57 7.23
CA GLY A 149 -48.60 35.04 5.94
C GLY A 149 -47.46 35.00 4.93
N LYS A 150 -46.73 36.11 4.77
CA LYS A 150 -45.55 36.18 3.91
C LYS A 150 -44.42 35.25 4.35
N GLU A 151 -44.14 35.20 5.66
CA GLU A 151 -43.15 34.26 6.22
C GLU A 151 -43.50 32.81 5.85
N ALA A 152 -44.79 32.43 5.94
CA ALA A 152 -45.25 31.10 5.53
C ALA A 152 -45.19 30.87 4.02
N GLU A 153 -45.51 31.86 3.18
CA GLU A 153 -45.37 31.80 1.71
C GLU A 153 -43.90 31.60 1.31
N GLU A 154 -42.97 32.34 1.90
CA GLU A 154 -41.53 32.20 1.66
C GLU A 154 -41.02 30.82 2.10
N ILE A 155 -41.42 30.34 3.28
CA ILE A 155 -41.07 28.99 3.76
C ILE A 155 -41.58 27.90 2.80
N GLN A 156 -42.80 28.03 2.27
CA GLN A 156 -43.34 27.08 1.28
C GLN A 156 -42.55 27.11 -0.04
N LEU A 157 -42.13 28.30 -0.52
CA LEU A 157 -41.30 28.43 -1.71
C LEU A 157 -39.91 27.79 -1.52
N TYR A 158 -39.30 27.93 -0.33
CA TYR A 158 -38.05 27.24 0.01
C TYR A 158 -38.23 25.71 0.05
N GLN A 159 -39.28 25.20 0.71
CA GLN A 159 -39.58 23.76 0.75
C GLN A 159 -39.84 23.18 -0.64
N MET A 160 -40.54 23.91 -1.52
CA MET A 160 -40.78 23.49 -2.90
C MET A 160 -39.48 23.45 -3.73
N ARG A 161 -38.60 24.44 -3.57
CA ARG A 161 -37.26 24.45 -4.19
C ARG A 161 -36.41 23.29 -3.69
N GLU A 162 -36.38 23.04 -2.39
CA GLU A 162 -35.63 21.93 -1.81
C GLU A 162 -36.15 20.57 -2.32
N LYS A 163 -37.47 20.39 -2.40
CA LYS A 163 -38.11 19.20 -2.96
C LYS A 163 -37.82 19.01 -4.45
N GLN A 164 -37.60 20.09 -5.21
CA GLN A 164 -37.12 20.01 -6.60
C GLN A 164 -35.65 19.57 -6.65
N MET A 165 -34.77 20.13 -5.80
CA MET A 165 -33.35 19.73 -5.74
C MET A 165 -33.19 18.26 -5.33
N ARG A 166 -33.94 17.77 -4.34
CA ARG A 166 -33.97 16.35 -3.96
C ARG A 166 -34.36 15.46 -5.15
N LYS A 167 -35.41 15.82 -5.90
CA LYS A 167 -35.84 15.11 -7.12
C LYS A 167 -34.84 15.16 -8.29
N LEU A 168 -33.94 16.13 -8.33
CA LEU A 168 -32.85 16.16 -9.30
C LEU A 168 -31.71 15.24 -8.86
N ALA A 169 -31.33 15.30 -7.59
CA ALA A 169 -30.33 14.38 -7.01
C ALA A 169 -30.77 12.90 -7.10
N GLU A 170 -32.04 12.59 -6.82
CA GLU A 170 -32.64 11.26 -7.02
C GLU A 170 -32.42 10.76 -8.46
N LYS A 171 -32.74 11.59 -9.48
CA LYS A 171 -32.53 11.25 -10.90
C LYS A 171 -31.06 11.13 -11.30
N GLU A 172 -30.16 11.81 -10.63
CA GLU A 172 -28.71 11.69 -10.86
C GLU A 172 -28.15 10.41 -10.23
N MET A 173 -28.64 10.04 -9.04
CA MET A 173 -28.37 8.73 -8.42
C MET A 173 -28.89 7.59 -9.31
N ASP A 174 -30.13 7.67 -9.81
CA ASP A 174 -30.70 6.66 -10.71
C ASP A 174 -29.88 6.47 -11.99
N LYS A 175 -29.39 7.58 -12.58
CA LYS A 175 -28.49 7.53 -13.74
C LYS A 175 -27.16 6.84 -13.41
N MET A 176 -26.53 7.19 -12.28
CA MET A 176 -25.27 6.58 -11.86
C MET A 176 -25.45 5.08 -11.59
N TRP A 177 -26.57 4.66 -10.98
CA TRP A 177 -26.91 3.25 -10.82
C TRP A 177 -27.10 2.54 -12.16
N TYR A 178 -27.81 3.14 -13.11
CA TYR A 178 -27.96 2.59 -14.46
C TYR A 178 -26.61 2.46 -15.18
N GLU A 179 -25.74 3.47 -15.11
CA GLU A 179 -24.39 3.40 -15.66
C GLU A 179 -23.52 2.31 -15.03
N VAL A 180 -23.63 2.06 -13.73
CA VAL A 180 -22.94 0.97 -13.04
C VAL A 180 -23.45 -0.38 -13.55
N VAL A 181 -24.77 -0.59 -13.60
CA VAL A 181 -25.38 -1.83 -14.10
C VAL A 181 -25.02 -2.10 -15.57
N MET A 182 -24.99 -1.05 -16.41
CA MET A 182 -24.54 -1.19 -17.79
C MET A 182 -23.08 -1.63 -17.87
N LYS A 183 -22.16 -0.98 -17.12
CA LYS A 183 -20.73 -1.35 -17.08
C LYS A 183 -20.50 -2.76 -16.51
N GLU A 184 -21.32 -3.21 -15.56
CA GLU A 184 -21.30 -4.61 -15.10
C GLU A 184 -21.78 -5.58 -16.19
N SER A 185 -22.82 -5.23 -16.96
CA SER A 185 -23.29 -6.05 -18.09
C SER A 185 -22.24 -6.14 -19.23
N GLU A 186 -21.56 -5.03 -19.53
CA GLU A 186 -20.44 -4.95 -20.49
C GLU A 186 -19.25 -5.80 -20.02
N ALA A 187 -18.89 -5.73 -18.73
CA ALA A 187 -17.82 -6.54 -18.15
C ALA A 187 -18.15 -8.04 -18.13
N LEU A 188 -19.44 -8.41 -17.99
CA LEU A 188 -19.89 -9.80 -18.11
C LEU A 188 -19.87 -10.29 -19.58
N ALA A 189 -20.30 -9.45 -20.52
CA ALA A 189 -20.22 -9.75 -21.95
C ALA A 189 -18.77 -9.95 -22.40
N ALA A 190 -17.86 -9.03 -22.05
CA ALA A 190 -16.44 -9.13 -22.36
C ALA A 190 -15.76 -10.38 -21.76
N ARG A 191 -16.20 -10.85 -20.59
CA ARG A 191 -15.75 -12.13 -20.01
C ARG A 191 -16.24 -13.33 -20.82
N ALA A 192 -17.50 -13.32 -21.27
CA ALA A 192 -18.05 -14.38 -22.11
C ALA A 192 -17.37 -14.43 -23.49
N GLU A 193 -17.13 -13.28 -24.11
CA GLU A 193 -16.33 -13.16 -25.34
C GLU A 193 -14.92 -13.72 -25.14
N TYR A 194 -14.21 -13.29 -24.09
CA TYR A 194 -12.89 -13.81 -23.74
C TYR A 194 -12.90 -15.33 -23.56
N GLU A 195 -13.89 -15.89 -22.84
CA GLU A 195 -14.03 -17.35 -22.70
C GLU A 195 -14.26 -18.07 -24.03
N THR A 196 -15.05 -17.52 -24.95
CA THR A 196 -15.26 -18.15 -26.27
C THR A 196 -14.01 -18.10 -27.14
N VAL A 197 -13.25 -17.00 -27.12
CA VAL A 197 -11.94 -16.89 -27.78
C VAL A 197 -10.93 -17.88 -27.19
N GLU A 198 -10.89 -18.02 -25.86
CA GLU A 198 -9.98 -18.94 -25.17
C GLU A 198 -10.32 -20.42 -25.38
N ARG A 199 -11.61 -20.77 -25.53
CA ARG A 199 -12.04 -22.11 -25.96
C ARG A 199 -11.60 -22.36 -27.41
N TYR A 200 -11.86 -21.41 -28.31
CA TYR A 200 -11.48 -21.49 -29.72
C TYR A 200 -9.96 -21.64 -29.93
N ARG A 201 -9.14 -20.94 -29.12
CA ARG A 201 -7.67 -21.12 -29.11
C ARG A 201 -7.26 -22.54 -28.76
N ARG A 202 -7.79 -23.10 -27.66
CA ARG A 202 -7.54 -24.49 -27.25
C ARG A 202 -8.03 -25.51 -28.28
N ASP A 203 -9.14 -25.26 -28.95
CA ASP A 203 -9.63 -26.10 -30.05
C ASP A 203 -8.71 -26.02 -31.28
N GLN A 204 -8.13 -24.85 -31.60
CA GLN A 204 -7.12 -24.72 -32.64
C GLN A 204 -5.81 -25.45 -32.27
N GLU A 205 -5.32 -25.31 -31.04
CA GLU A 205 -4.11 -26.00 -30.54
C GLU A 205 -4.29 -27.52 -30.58
N ALA A 206 -5.42 -28.04 -30.09
CA ALA A 206 -5.75 -29.46 -30.16
C ALA A 206 -5.86 -29.98 -31.61
N LYS A 207 -6.37 -29.15 -32.53
CA LYS A 207 -6.42 -29.45 -33.96
C LYS A 207 -5.03 -29.47 -34.60
N GLN A 208 -4.14 -28.55 -34.24
CA GLN A 208 -2.74 -28.54 -34.71
C GLN A 208 -2.01 -29.81 -34.24
N LEU A 209 -2.04 -30.11 -32.95
CA LEU A 209 -1.44 -31.33 -32.38
C LEU A 209 -1.98 -32.62 -33.04
N SER A 210 -3.28 -32.65 -33.36
CA SER A 210 -3.90 -33.76 -34.08
C SER A 210 -3.37 -33.92 -35.51
N LEU A 211 -3.16 -32.80 -36.23
CA LEU A 211 -2.54 -32.79 -37.57
C LEU A 211 -1.07 -33.24 -37.50
N ASP A 212 -0.30 -32.75 -36.53
CA ASP A 212 1.10 -33.14 -36.32
C ASP A 212 1.23 -34.65 -36.06
N ILE A 213 0.35 -35.22 -35.22
CA ILE A 213 0.28 -36.66 -34.96
C ILE A 213 -0.06 -37.44 -36.25
N ILE A 214 -0.97 -36.92 -37.09
CA ILE A 214 -1.30 -37.53 -38.39
C ILE A 214 -0.10 -37.48 -39.35
N GLU A 215 0.65 -36.37 -39.38
CA GLU A 215 1.84 -36.22 -40.21
C GLU A 215 3.00 -37.11 -39.73
N GLN A 216 3.29 -37.14 -38.43
CA GLN A 216 4.26 -38.08 -37.86
C GLN A 216 3.89 -39.54 -38.21
N ARG A 217 2.59 -39.90 -38.17
CA ARG A 217 2.10 -41.22 -38.61
C ARG A 217 2.18 -41.44 -40.12
N ARG A 218 2.23 -40.39 -40.96
CA ARG A 218 2.52 -40.50 -42.40
C ARG A 218 4.02 -40.72 -42.62
N LEU A 219 4.87 -39.90 -41.99
CA LEU A 219 6.33 -39.99 -42.06
C LEU A 219 6.85 -41.35 -41.55
N LYS A 220 6.31 -41.88 -40.44
CA LYS A 220 6.66 -43.21 -39.93
C LYS A 220 6.33 -44.31 -40.95
N ARG A 221 5.12 -44.29 -41.52
CA ARG A 221 4.70 -45.27 -42.55
C ARG A 221 5.50 -45.16 -43.85
N ALA A 222 5.93 -43.95 -44.24
CA ALA A 222 6.83 -43.76 -45.38
C ALA A 222 8.20 -44.42 -45.12
N LYS A 223 8.79 -44.19 -43.93
CA LYS A 223 10.05 -44.84 -43.52
C LYS A 223 9.90 -46.37 -43.40
N GLU A 224 8.80 -46.87 -42.87
CA GLU A 224 8.50 -48.30 -42.80
C GLU A 224 8.39 -48.93 -44.21
N GLN A 225 7.72 -48.25 -45.15
CA GLN A 225 7.67 -48.69 -46.55
C GLN A 225 9.05 -48.64 -47.25
N GLU A 226 9.90 -47.67 -46.90
CA GLU A 226 11.25 -47.56 -47.44
C GLU A 226 12.17 -48.66 -46.90
N MET A 227 12.12 -48.95 -45.59
CA MET A 227 12.80 -50.09 -45.00
C MET A 227 12.34 -51.42 -45.63
N LEU A 228 11.03 -51.63 -45.81
CA LEU A 228 10.50 -52.82 -46.48
C LEU A 228 10.93 -52.93 -47.95
N LYS A 229 11.12 -51.82 -48.67
CA LYS A 229 11.72 -51.82 -50.01
C LYS A 229 13.19 -52.25 -49.96
N GLN A 230 13.98 -51.75 -49.00
CA GLN A 230 15.38 -52.15 -48.83
C GLN A 230 15.51 -53.62 -48.43
N GLU A 231 14.66 -54.13 -47.52
CA GLU A 231 14.65 -55.53 -47.12
C GLU A 231 14.19 -56.46 -48.25
N THR A 232 13.15 -56.10 -49.01
CA THR A 232 12.72 -56.92 -50.16
C THR A 232 13.75 -56.93 -51.29
N LEU A 233 14.48 -55.84 -51.52
CA LEU A 233 15.64 -55.83 -52.43
C LEU A 233 16.77 -56.72 -51.90
N ARG A 234 17.09 -56.66 -50.60
CA ARG A 234 18.11 -57.51 -49.96
C ARG A 234 17.75 -59.00 -50.01
N LEU A 235 16.48 -59.34 -49.87
CA LEU A 235 15.98 -60.71 -49.99
C LEU A 235 16.00 -61.20 -51.44
N LYS A 236 15.65 -60.35 -52.41
CA LYS A 236 15.80 -60.67 -53.84
C LYS A 236 17.27 -60.93 -54.22
N ALA A 237 18.19 -60.05 -53.83
CA ALA A 237 19.61 -60.22 -54.10
C ALA A 237 20.15 -61.55 -53.53
N LYS A 238 19.76 -61.92 -52.30
CA LYS A 238 20.08 -63.23 -51.73
C LYS A 238 19.50 -64.39 -52.54
N PHE A 239 18.23 -64.33 -52.93
CA PHE A 239 17.59 -65.36 -53.73
C PHE A 239 18.22 -65.49 -55.13
N GLU A 240 18.66 -64.38 -55.73
CA GLU A 240 19.39 -64.36 -57.00
C GLU A 240 20.83 -64.89 -56.85
N ASP A 241 21.50 -64.68 -55.72
CA ASP A 241 22.80 -65.29 -55.40
C ASP A 241 22.66 -66.80 -55.14
N ASP A 242 21.63 -67.23 -54.41
CA ASP A 242 21.37 -68.64 -54.08
C ASP A 242 20.89 -69.43 -55.31
N ASN A 243 20.10 -68.82 -56.20
CA ASN A 243 19.79 -69.40 -57.52
C ASN A 243 21.05 -69.52 -58.39
N ARG A 244 21.93 -68.51 -58.42
CA ARG A 244 23.20 -68.61 -59.16
C ARG A 244 24.09 -69.75 -58.64
N LYS A 245 24.17 -69.95 -57.31
CA LYS A 245 24.83 -71.13 -56.72
C LYS A 245 24.16 -72.43 -57.15
N ALA A 246 22.83 -72.50 -57.16
CA ALA A 246 22.11 -73.69 -57.60
C ALA A 246 22.35 -74.02 -59.09
N GLU A 247 22.42 -72.99 -59.95
CA GLU A 247 22.79 -73.13 -61.38
C GLU A 247 24.27 -73.49 -61.57
N GLU A 248 25.17 -73.06 -60.69
CA GLU A 248 26.58 -73.46 -60.67
C GLU A 248 26.75 -74.91 -60.20
N GLU A 249 26.08 -75.30 -59.12
CA GLU A 249 26.00 -76.69 -58.66
C GLU A 249 25.36 -77.61 -59.71
N GLU A 250 24.30 -77.18 -60.39
CA GLU A 250 23.71 -78.00 -61.45
C GLU A 250 24.65 -78.13 -62.65
N ARG A 251 25.32 -77.05 -63.07
CA ARG A 251 26.37 -77.13 -64.11
C ARG A 251 27.48 -78.10 -63.72
N GLN A 252 28.01 -78.01 -62.50
CA GLN A 252 29.01 -78.96 -61.99
C GLN A 252 28.48 -80.40 -61.97
N ARG A 253 27.24 -80.63 -61.54
CA ARG A 253 26.59 -81.97 -61.57
C ARG A 253 26.38 -82.47 -63.01
N GLN A 254 26.15 -81.61 -63.98
CA GLN A 254 26.04 -81.97 -65.40
C GLN A 254 27.42 -82.24 -66.03
N GLU A 255 28.45 -81.48 -65.68
CA GLU A 255 29.83 -81.68 -66.12
C GLU A 255 30.41 -82.99 -65.55
N TYR A 256 30.23 -83.25 -64.26
CA TYR A 256 30.58 -84.52 -63.63
C TYR A 256 29.87 -85.72 -64.29
N LYS A 257 28.57 -85.60 -64.64
CA LYS A 257 27.86 -86.62 -65.42
C LYS A 257 28.46 -86.82 -66.82
N ARG A 258 28.95 -85.77 -67.48
CA ARG A 258 29.66 -85.83 -68.77
C ARG A 258 31.07 -86.42 -68.63
N GLU A 259 31.69 -86.34 -67.46
CA GLU A 259 32.98 -86.99 -67.15
C GLU A 259 32.81 -88.47 -66.93
N VAL A 260 31.92 -88.87 -66.01
CA VAL A 260 31.58 -90.28 -65.78
C VAL A 260 31.08 -90.97 -67.08
N ALA A 261 30.33 -90.27 -67.93
CA ALA A 261 29.93 -90.80 -69.25
C ALA A 261 31.11 -90.98 -70.22
N ARG A 262 32.12 -90.09 -70.19
CA ARG A 262 33.37 -90.27 -70.98
C ARG A 262 34.19 -91.46 -70.46
N GLU A 263 34.34 -91.59 -69.15
CA GLU A 263 35.04 -92.71 -68.51
C GLU A 263 34.38 -94.05 -68.83
N ILE A 264 33.05 -94.15 -68.69
CA ILE A 264 32.29 -95.37 -69.04
C ILE A 264 32.47 -95.73 -70.52
N ASN A 265 32.45 -94.75 -71.43
CA ASN A 265 32.68 -95.00 -72.85
C ASN A 265 34.10 -95.53 -73.12
N ASN A 266 35.13 -94.92 -72.52
CA ASN A 266 36.52 -95.38 -72.65
C ASN A 266 36.67 -96.83 -72.16
N VAL A 267 36.16 -97.14 -70.97
CA VAL A 267 36.15 -98.50 -70.40
C VAL A 267 35.39 -99.49 -71.29
N MET A 268 34.29 -99.07 -71.91
CA MET A 268 33.53 -99.90 -72.85
C MET A 268 34.26 -100.11 -74.18
N GLU A 269 35.05 -99.16 -74.67
CA GLU A 269 35.92 -99.37 -75.83
C GLU A 269 37.09 -100.31 -75.53
N ASP A 270 37.77 -100.14 -74.39
CA ASP A 270 38.87 -101.03 -74.01
C ASP A 270 38.38 -102.46 -73.77
N ARG A 271 37.18 -102.61 -73.19
CA ARG A 271 36.50 -103.90 -73.06
C ARG A 271 36.14 -104.52 -74.41
N LYS A 272 35.79 -103.71 -75.44
CA LYS A 272 35.63 -104.21 -76.83
C LYS A 272 36.97 -104.64 -77.43
N LYS A 273 38.06 -103.89 -77.23
CA LYS A 273 39.42 -104.23 -77.72
C LYS A 273 39.89 -105.58 -77.16
N VAL A 274 39.74 -105.78 -75.85
CA VAL A 274 40.08 -107.06 -75.17
C VAL A 274 39.19 -108.22 -75.64
N LEU A 275 37.89 -107.99 -75.89
CA LEU A 275 37.00 -109.02 -76.43
C LEU A 275 37.30 -109.36 -77.90
N ALA A 276 37.83 -108.42 -78.69
CA ALA A 276 38.28 -108.68 -80.05
C ALA A 276 39.56 -109.54 -80.06
N GLN A 277 40.55 -109.22 -79.24
CA GLN A 277 41.77 -110.04 -79.06
C GLN A 277 41.42 -111.49 -78.70
N ARG A 278 40.62 -111.68 -77.64
CA ARG A 278 40.18 -113.02 -77.20
C ARG A 278 39.41 -113.81 -78.26
N LYS A 279 38.75 -113.15 -79.22
CA LYS A 279 38.09 -113.83 -80.35
C LYS A 279 39.09 -114.33 -81.37
N GLU A 280 40.15 -113.58 -81.66
CA GLU A 280 41.19 -114.02 -82.60
C GLU A 280 42.07 -115.12 -81.96
N ASP A 281 42.41 -115.00 -80.66
CA ASP A 281 43.08 -116.07 -79.90
C ASP A 281 42.30 -117.38 -79.97
N ALA A 282 40.98 -117.34 -79.73
CA ALA A 282 40.09 -118.49 -79.82
C ALA A 282 40.01 -119.07 -81.25
N ARG A 283 40.12 -118.23 -82.28
CA ARG A 283 40.11 -118.64 -83.69
C ARG A 283 41.40 -119.36 -84.09
N VAL A 284 42.55 -118.86 -83.63
CA VAL A 284 43.85 -119.54 -83.77
C VAL A 284 43.77 -120.92 -83.09
N ILE A 285 43.28 -120.97 -81.84
CA ILE A 285 43.11 -122.23 -81.10
C ILE A 285 42.21 -123.22 -81.87
N SER A 286 41.06 -122.78 -82.42
CA SER A 286 40.20 -123.65 -83.25
C SER A 286 40.98 -124.26 -84.42
N SER A 287 41.68 -123.43 -85.20
CA SER A 287 42.43 -123.91 -86.37
C SER A 287 43.50 -124.95 -86.04
N THR A 288 44.11 -124.87 -84.85
CA THR A 288 45.06 -125.89 -84.38
C THR A 288 44.39 -127.20 -83.93
N TRP A 289 43.17 -127.15 -83.39
CA TRP A 289 42.39 -128.35 -83.04
C TRP A 289 41.80 -129.04 -84.27
N ASP A 290 41.28 -128.29 -85.23
CA ASP A 290 40.76 -128.82 -86.50
C ASP A 290 41.86 -129.55 -87.29
N SER A 291 43.10 -129.04 -87.24
CA SER A 291 44.29 -129.67 -87.84
C SER A 291 44.70 -130.98 -87.15
N LEU A 292 44.42 -131.14 -85.85
CA LEU A 292 44.72 -132.37 -85.09
C LEU A 292 43.61 -133.43 -85.23
N ALA A 293 42.35 -133.02 -85.40
CA ALA A 293 41.22 -133.93 -85.53
C ALA A 293 41.31 -134.84 -86.77
N GLY A 294 41.90 -134.35 -87.87
CA GLY A 294 41.96 -135.04 -89.16
C GLY A 294 42.71 -136.38 -89.17
N GLN A 295 43.68 -136.61 -88.27
CA GLN A 295 44.49 -137.84 -88.25
C GLN A 295 43.92 -138.96 -87.35
N GLY A 296 43.00 -138.66 -86.42
CA GLY A 296 42.48 -139.65 -85.48
C GLY A 296 41.38 -140.56 -86.02
N LEU A 297 40.58 -140.06 -86.96
CA LEU A 297 39.25 -140.62 -87.29
C LEU A 297 39.28 -142.02 -87.94
N ALA A 298 40.41 -142.40 -88.56
CA ALA A 298 40.60 -143.73 -89.13
C ALA A 298 40.80 -144.84 -88.08
N ASN A 299 41.31 -144.51 -86.88
CA ASN A 299 41.75 -145.49 -85.88
C ASN A 299 40.70 -145.83 -84.79
N GLU A 300 39.77 -144.93 -84.47
CA GLU A 300 38.74 -145.24 -83.45
C GLU A 300 37.60 -146.13 -83.99
N ASN A 301 37.26 -146.05 -85.28
CA ASN A 301 36.19 -146.86 -85.87
C ASN A 301 36.41 -148.38 -85.74
N ALA A 302 37.66 -148.84 -85.60
CA ALA A 302 37.99 -150.24 -85.33
C ALA A 302 37.71 -150.68 -83.87
N LYS A 303 37.59 -149.75 -82.92
CA LYS A 303 37.38 -150.03 -81.49
C LYS A 303 35.90 -150.04 -81.08
N GLU A 304 35.04 -149.40 -81.87
CA GLU A 304 33.59 -149.27 -81.66
C GLU A 304 32.90 -150.61 -81.37
N GLN A 305 33.24 -151.66 -82.13
CA GLN A 305 32.56 -152.95 -82.05
C GLN A 305 32.90 -153.79 -80.81
N ARG A 306 34.04 -153.56 -80.14
CA ARG A 306 34.44 -154.37 -78.96
C ARG A 306 33.79 -153.92 -77.65
N ARG A 307 33.51 -152.61 -77.48
CA ARG A 307 32.99 -152.07 -76.21
C ARG A 307 31.54 -152.49 -75.94
N ARG A 308 30.72 -152.61 -77.00
CA ARG A 308 29.28 -152.92 -76.92
C ARG A 308 28.92 -154.32 -76.37
N ARG A 309 29.88 -155.20 -76.09
CA ARG A 309 29.64 -156.52 -75.44
C ARG A 309 29.72 -156.52 -73.91
N LYS A 310 30.47 -155.61 -73.27
CA LYS A 310 30.72 -155.66 -71.80
C LYS A 310 29.79 -154.83 -70.92
N LEU A 311 28.86 -154.07 -71.50
CA LEU A 311 27.96 -153.15 -70.75
C LEU A 311 26.68 -153.80 -70.20
N ARG A 312 26.52 -155.13 -70.28
CA ARG A 312 25.35 -155.86 -69.74
C ARG A 312 25.56 -156.48 -68.36
N GLU A 313 26.76 -156.42 -67.80
CA GLU A 313 27.13 -157.15 -66.57
C GLU A 313 27.13 -156.27 -65.29
N LEU A 314 26.94 -154.94 -65.42
CA LEU A 314 26.96 -153.98 -64.29
C LEU A 314 25.56 -153.59 -63.78
N GLY A 315 24.54 -154.41 -64.04
CA GLY A 315 23.14 -154.08 -63.74
C GLY A 315 22.66 -154.39 -62.31
N GLU A 316 23.37 -155.23 -61.55
CA GLU A 316 22.79 -155.93 -60.39
C GLU A 316 23.27 -155.42 -59.02
N CYS A 317 24.49 -154.88 -58.93
CA CYS A 317 25.08 -154.46 -57.65
C CYS A 317 24.38 -153.23 -57.01
N ASN A 318 23.89 -152.28 -57.83
CA ASN A 318 23.33 -151.01 -57.34
C ASN A 318 21.95 -151.11 -56.64
N ARG A 319 21.36 -152.30 -56.50
CA ARG A 319 20.06 -152.47 -55.81
C ARG A 319 20.16 -152.55 -54.28
N GLN A 320 21.30 -153.00 -53.74
CA GLN A 320 21.46 -153.27 -52.30
C GLN A 320 21.72 -152.03 -51.43
N MET A 321 21.95 -150.85 -52.03
CA MET A 321 22.29 -149.61 -51.32
C MET A 321 21.09 -148.83 -50.75
N ILE A 322 19.85 -149.28 -50.97
CA ILE A 322 18.64 -148.52 -50.63
C ILE A 322 17.95 -149.00 -49.34
N GLU A 323 18.06 -150.29 -48.99
CA GLU A 323 17.37 -150.86 -47.81
C GLU A 323 17.92 -150.32 -46.46
N LEU A 324 19.19 -149.89 -46.42
CA LEU A 324 19.83 -149.34 -45.22
C LEU A 324 19.27 -147.97 -44.77
N LYS A 325 18.37 -147.33 -45.53
CA LYS A 325 17.86 -145.99 -45.21
C LYS A 325 16.74 -145.94 -44.17
N ASN A 326 16.02 -147.04 -43.94
CA ASN A 326 14.78 -147.01 -43.16
C ASN A 326 14.98 -147.14 -41.63
N ASN A 327 16.16 -147.56 -41.18
CA ASN A 327 16.43 -147.87 -39.76
C ASN A 327 16.95 -146.67 -38.94
N LEU A 328 16.77 -145.43 -39.41
CA LEU A 328 17.35 -144.21 -38.80
C LEU A 328 16.31 -143.19 -38.28
N GLU A 329 15.01 -143.49 -38.35
CA GLU A 329 13.98 -142.52 -37.95
C GLU A 329 13.61 -142.57 -36.45
N GLU A 330 13.84 -143.69 -35.76
CA GLU A 330 13.46 -143.86 -34.34
C GLU A 330 14.33 -143.06 -33.34
N PHE A 331 15.48 -142.53 -33.76
CA PHE A 331 16.40 -141.77 -32.90
C PHE A 331 16.08 -140.26 -32.76
N LYS A 332 15.02 -139.74 -33.39
CA LYS A 332 14.74 -138.28 -33.43
C LYS A 332 14.06 -137.70 -32.18
N ASN A 333 13.64 -138.52 -31.21
CA ASN A 333 12.80 -138.10 -30.07
C ASN A 333 13.57 -137.75 -28.78
N SER A 334 14.77 -137.16 -28.88
CA SER A 334 15.65 -136.89 -27.72
C SER A 334 16.43 -135.57 -27.82
N SER A 335 15.76 -134.44 -28.04
CA SER A 335 16.41 -133.12 -28.18
C SER A 335 15.66 -131.95 -27.52
N ASP A 336 15.01 -132.20 -26.39
CA ASP A 336 14.40 -131.16 -25.53
C ASP A 336 15.40 -130.22 -24.78
N PRO A 337 16.63 -130.64 -24.38
CA PRO A 337 17.50 -129.78 -23.55
C PRO A 337 17.93 -128.45 -24.18
N LEU A 338 18.06 -128.40 -25.52
CA LEU A 338 18.60 -127.23 -26.23
C LEU A 338 17.64 -126.02 -26.23
N ILE A 339 16.34 -126.25 -26.10
CA ILE A 339 15.32 -125.19 -26.17
C ILE A 339 15.39 -124.30 -24.91
N PHE A 340 15.77 -124.87 -23.77
CA PHE A 340 15.84 -124.15 -22.49
C PHE A 340 16.99 -123.12 -22.46
N GLU A 341 18.18 -123.49 -22.91
CA GLU A 341 19.32 -122.57 -22.98
C GLU A 341 19.10 -121.40 -23.95
N GLU A 342 18.39 -121.62 -25.06
CA GLU A 342 18.12 -120.55 -26.01
C GLU A 342 17.04 -119.58 -25.48
N GLY A 343 16.05 -120.10 -24.74
CA GLY A 343 15.08 -119.29 -24.01
C GLY A 343 15.76 -118.37 -22.98
N GLN A 344 16.70 -118.91 -22.19
CA GLN A 344 17.43 -118.15 -21.18
C GLN A 344 18.28 -117.03 -21.80
N ARG A 345 19.05 -117.33 -22.86
CA ARG A 345 19.84 -116.32 -23.60
C ARG A 345 18.98 -115.18 -24.18
N ARG A 346 17.77 -115.47 -24.66
CA ARG A 346 16.84 -114.43 -25.15
C ARG A 346 16.28 -113.57 -24.01
N GLN A 347 16.06 -114.15 -22.82
CA GLN A 347 15.63 -113.41 -21.64
C GLN A 347 16.71 -112.44 -21.14
N ASP A 348 17.97 -112.88 -21.07
CA ASP A 348 19.12 -112.04 -20.69
C ASP A 348 19.30 -110.85 -21.63
N GLU A 349 19.11 -111.02 -22.95
CA GLU A 349 19.12 -109.90 -23.90
C GLU A 349 18.00 -108.87 -23.62
N VAL A 350 16.80 -109.34 -23.28
CA VAL A 350 15.64 -108.48 -22.98
C VAL A 350 15.87 -107.69 -21.70
N ASP A 351 16.38 -108.34 -20.65
CA ASP A 351 16.65 -107.67 -19.38
C ASP A 351 17.90 -106.79 -19.41
N LEU A 352 18.91 -107.09 -20.25
CA LEU A 352 20.00 -106.16 -20.59
C LEU A 352 19.46 -104.89 -21.28
N LYS A 353 18.53 -105.02 -22.23
CA LYS A 353 17.87 -103.88 -22.91
C LYS A 353 17.04 -103.06 -21.92
N ARG A 354 16.29 -103.70 -21.01
CA ARG A 354 15.55 -103.04 -19.91
C ARG A 354 16.48 -102.33 -18.93
N CYS A 355 17.64 -102.90 -18.58
CA CYS A 355 18.64 -102.25 -17.74
C CYS A 355 19.24 -101.02 -18.43
N ARG A 356 19.58 -101.09 -19.73
CA ARG A 356 20.01 -99.92 -20.51
C ARG A 356 18.93 -98.82 -20.51
N TYR A 357 17.65 -99.18 -20.67
CA TYR A 357 16.55 -98.22 -20.60
C TYR A 357 16.37 -97.60 -19.20
N ARG A 358 16.54 -98.37 -18.12
CA ARG A 358 16.56 -97.86 -16.73
C ARG A 358 17.74 -96.92 -16.45
N VAL A 359 18.90 -97.14 -17.08
CA VAL A 359 20.05 -96.22 -16.99
C VAL A 359 19.79 -94.94 -17.79
N TYR A 360 19.22 -95.06 -18.99
CA TYR A 360 18.83 -93.91 -19.82
C TYR A 360 17.80 -93.01 -19.12
N THR A 361 16.71 -93.57 -18.60
CA THR A 361 15.70 -92.78 -17.88
C THR A 361 16.26 -92.16 -16.59
N ARG A 362 17.13 -92.86 -15.86
CA ARG A 362 17.84 -92.27 -14.70
C ARG A 362 18.78 -91.12 -15.07
N LYS A 363 19.39 -91.11 -16.26
CA LYS A 363 20.12 -89.94 -16.77
C LYS A 363 19.14 -88.81 -17.11
N LEU A 364 18.15 -89.08 -17.95
CA LEU A 364 17.15 -88.10 -18.36
C LEU A 364 16.48 -87.40 -17.16
N SER A 365 16.13 -88.13 -16.09
CA SER A 365 15.57 -87.54 -14.87
C SER A 365 16.58 -86.69 -14.07
N LYS A 366 17.88 -87.01 -14.11
CA LYS A 366 18.93 -86.13 -13.55
C LYS A 366 19.12 -84.88 -14.39
N ASP A 367 19.11 -85.02 -15.72
CA ASP A 367 19.33 -83.91 -16.65
C ASP A 367 18.17 -82.91 -16.59
N ILE A 368 16.92 -83.41 -16.52
CA ILE A 368 15.71 -82.60 -16.24
C ILE A 368 15.80 -81.95 -14.85
N GLY A 369 16.22 -82.69 -13.81
CA GLY A 369 16.40 -82.14 -12.46
C GLY A 369 17.43 -81.00 -12.41
N ALA A 370 18.55 -81.15 -13.11
CA ALA A 370 19.56 -80.11 -13.24
C ALA A 370 19.04 -78.90 -14.03
N HIS A 371 18.28 -79.11 -15.11
CA HIS A 371 17.68 -78.03 -15.89
C HIS A 371 16.64 -77.23 -15.08
N ILE A 372 15.85 -77.89 -14.22
CA ILE A 372 14.93 -77.23 -13.29
C ILE A 372 15.71 -76.46 -12.22
N GLN A 373 16.77 -77.03 -11.65
CA GLN A 373 17.62 -76.32 -10.69
C GLN A 373 18.30 -75.08 -11.30
N ASN A 374 18.72 -75.15 -12.57
CA ASN A 374 19.28 -74.00 -13.28
C ASN A 374 18.21 -72.92 -13.53
N GLN A 375 17.00 -73.27 -13.97
CA GLN A 375 15.90 -72.30 -14.11
C GLN A 375 15.47 -71.65 -12.78
N ILE A 376 15.61 -72.36 -11.65
CA ILE A 376 15.40 -71.77 -10.33
C ILE A 376 16.51 -70.75 -10.01
N LYS A 377 17.78 -71.09 -10.25
CA LYS A 377 18.92 -70.17 -10.07
C LYS A 377 18.84 -68.94 -10.96
N GLU A 378 18.51 -69.11 -12.25
CA GLU A 378 18.30 -68.02 -13.20
C GLU A 378 17.21 -67.05 -12.73
N LYS A 379 16.13 -67.57 -12.12
CA LYS A 379 15.08 -66.75 -11.50
C LYS A 379 15.51 -66.09 -10.20
N GLU A 380 16.30 -66.76 -9.37
CA GLU A 380 16.87 -66.15 -8.16
C GLU A 380 17.90 -65.06 -8.48
N GLU A 381 18.67 -65.20 -9.56
CA GLU A 381 19.63 -64.19 -10.04
C GLU A 381 18.90 -63.02 -10.70
N ALA A 382 17.84 -63.27 -11.47
CA ALA A 382 16.94 -62.23 -11.96
C ALA A 382 16.23 -61.47 -10.83
N LEU A 383 15.97 -62.11 -9.68
CA LEU A 383 15.44 -61.46 -8.47
C LEU A 383 16.52 -60.73 -7.63
N LYS A 384 17.81 -61.06 -7.81
CA LYS A 384 18.95 -60.41 -7.13
C LYS A 384 19.49 -59.19 -7.88
N ASN A 385 19.09 -58.99 -9.14
CA ASN A 385 19.35 -57.78 -9.92
C ASN A 385 18.11 -56.85 -9.89
N PRO A 386 18.01 -55.89 -8.95
CA PRO A 386 16.88 -54.96 -8.90
C PRO A 386 16.92 -53.99 -10.09
N CYS A 387 16.08 -54.25 -11.09
CA CYS A 387 15.95 -53.43 -12.29
C CYS A 387 15.12 -52.14 -12.03
N ASP A 388 15.54 -51.32 -11.07
CA ASP A 388 14.82 -50.12 -10.62
C ASP A 388 15.67 -48.85 -10.51
N GLU A 389 16.96 -48.87 -10.90
CA GLU A 389 17.81 -47.65 -10.91
C GLU A 389 17.16 -46.50 -11.69
N THR A 390 16.46 -46.80 -12.79
CA THR A 390 15.71 -45.82 -13.59
C THR A 390 14.51 -45.23 -12.86
N ALA A 391 13.81 -46.01 -12.02
CA ALA A 391 12.69 -45.50 -11.22
C ALA A 391 13.22 -44.57 -10.11
N ASP A 392 14.32 -44.96 -9.48
CA ASP A 392 14.95 -44.20 -8.41
C ASP A 392 15.57 -42.87 -8.91
N ILE A 393 16.16 -42.87 -10.11
CA ILE A 393 16.64 -41.66 -10.80
C ILE A 393 15.46 -40.75 -11.19
N TYR A 394 14.37 -41.31 -11.75
CA TYR A 394 13.17 -40.54 -12.09
C TYR A 394 12.55 -39.89 -10.85
N ASN A 395 12.38 -40.64 -9.75
CA ASN A 395 11.84 -40.13 -8.49
C ASN A 395 12.70 -39.01 -7.89
N LYS A 396 14.03 -39.09 -8.01
CA LYS A 396 14.97 -38.01 -7.61
C LYS A 396 14.84 -36.77 -8.50
N GLN A 397 14.69 -36.94 -9.81
CA GLN A 397 14.45 -35.81 -10.73
C GLN A 397 13.11 -35.11 -10.45
N VAL A 398 12.06 -35.88 -10.16
CA VAL A 398 10.74 -35.34 -9.77
C VAL A 398 10.80 -34.61 -8.44
N SER A 399 11.49 -35.15 -7.42
CA SER A 399 11.62 -34.47 -6.12
C SER A 399 12.45 -33.18 -6.23
N GLU A 400 13.53 -33.16 -7.00
CA GLU A 400 14.30 -31.94 -7.30
C GLU A 400 13.45 -30.88 -8.03
N GLN A 401 12.63 -31.27 -9.01
CA GLN A 401 11.75 -30.35 -9.73
C GLN A 401 10.67 -29.78 -8.82
N LEU A 402 10.04 -30.61 -7.97
CA LEU A 402 9.10 -30.16 -6.96
C LEU A 402 9.74 -29.20 -5.95
N GLU A 403 10.95 -29.48 -5.47
CA GLU A 403 11.65 -28.62 -4.52
C GLU A 403 12.01 -27.25 -5.14
N LYS A 404 12.41 -27.23 -6.42
CA LYS A 404 12.65 -26.00 -7.19
C LYS A 404 11.35 -25.19 -7.38
N LEU A 405 10.22 -25.86 -7.66
CA LEU A 405 8.90 -25.22 -7.77
C LEU A 405 8.41 -24.65 -6.42
N VAL A 406 8.62 -25.36 -5.31
CA VAL A 406 8.30 -24.88 -3.96
C VAL A 406 9.12 -23.62 -3.64
N LYS A 407 10.45 -23.66 -3.83
CA LYS A 407 11.33 -22.49 -3.59
C LYS A 407 10.95 -21.29 -4.48
N HIS A 408 10.59 -21.53 -5.75
CA HIS A 408 10.08 -20.48 -6.63
C HIS A 408 8.75 -19.89 -6.11
N LYS A 409 7.81 -20.73 -5.68
CA LYS A 409 6.53 -20.27 -5.11
C LYS A 409 6.73 -19.46 -3.84
N GLU A 410 7.59 -19.91 -2.92
CA GLU A 410 7.92 -19.18 -1.70
C GLU A 410 8.51 -17.79 -1.99
N LEU A 411 9.38 -17.69 -3.00
CA LEU A 411 9.93 -16.42 -3.46
C LEU A 411 8.85 -15.51 -4.06
N THR A 412 7.97 -16.01 -4.93
CA THR A 412 6.89 -15.20 -5.51
C THR A 412 5.85 -14.79 -4.46
N ASP A 413 5.46 -15.67 -3.55
CA ASP A 413 4.53 -15.36 -2.45
C ASP A 413 5.17 -14.37 -1.45
N SER A 414 6.49 -14.39 -1.28
CA SER A 414 7.25 -13.41 -0.49
C SER A 414 7.32 -12.03 -1.17
N GLN A 415 7.54 -12.00 -2.49
CA GLN A 415 7.52 -10.76 -3.28
C GLN A 415 6.11 -10.15 -3.32
N ALA A 416 5.06 -10.95 -3.54
CA ALA A 416 3.67 -10.49 -3.53
C ALA A 416 3.27 -9.90 -2.18
N ARG A 417 3.65 -10.54 -1.06
CA ARG A 417 3.44 -9.99 0.29
C ARG A 417 4.19 -8.67 0.52
N LYS A 418 5.44 -8.54 0.03
CA LYS A 418 6.22 -7.29 0.10
C LYS A 418 5.65 -6.16 -0.78
N LEU A 419 5.05 -6.48 -1.92
CA LEU A 419 4.36 -5.50 -2.78
C LEU A 419 3.08 -5.00 -2.08
N ASN A 420 2.20 -5.91 -1.65
CA ASN A 420 0.98 -5.56 -0.93
C ASN A 420 1.27 -4.73 0.33
N GLN A 421 2.30 -5.07 1.10
CA GLN A 421 2.74 -4.27 2.25
C GLN A 421 3.13 -2.83 1.87
N LYS A 422 3.83 -2.62 0.74
CA LYS A 422 4.18 -1.28 0.24
C LYS A 422 2.95 -0.50 -0.23
N ASP A 423 1.98 -1.16 -0.86
CA ASP A 423 0.78 -0.50 -1.36
C ASP A 423 -0.18 -0.13 -0.22
N ILE A 424 -0.26 -0.95 0.83
CA ILE A 424 -0.92 -0.59 2.10
C ILE A 424 -0.22 0.61 2.76
N GLN A 425 1.12 0.65 2.79
CA GLN A 425 1.87 1.80 3.31
C GLN A 425 1.58 3.09 2.52
N ARG A 426 1.59 3.01 1.18
CA ARG A 426 1.22 4.13 0.29
C ARG A 426 -0.21 4.62 0.53
N GLN A 427 -1.17 3.72 0.74
CA GLN A 427 -2.56 4.09 1.08
C GLN A 427 -2.64 4.80 2.44
N ILE A 428 -1.88 4.34 3.45
CA ILE A 428 -1.81 4.99 4.77
C ILE A 428 -1.20 6.40 4.65
N GLU A 429 -0.13 6.56 3.87
CA GLU A 429 0.50 7.86 3.62
C GLU A 429 -0.43 8.82 2.86
N TYR A 430 -1.09 8.34 1.80
CA TYR A 430 -2.09 9.12 1.06
C TYR A 430 -3.25 9.58 1.96
N ASN A 431 -3.77 8.69 2.80
CA ASN A 431 -4.83 9.01 3.76
C ASN A 431 -4.37 10.02 4.83
N ARG A 432 -3.10 10.01 5.25
CA ARG A 432 -2.54 11.06 6.12
C ARG A 432 -2.51 12.41 5.41
N VAL A 433 -2.04 12.47 4.16
CA VAL A 433 -2.01 13.71 3.37
C VAL A 433 -3.42 14.28 3.14
N LEU A 434 -4.43 13.42 2.91
CA LEU A 434 -5.83 13.86 2.83
C LEU A 434 -6.34 14.43 4.17
N GLN A 435 -6.02 13.80 5.30
CA GLN A 435 -6.38 14.33 6.63
C GLN A 435 -5.68 15.65 6.95
N GLU A 436 -4.43 15.82 6.53
CA GLU A 436 -3.69 17.08 6.70
C GLU A 436 -4.26 18.20 5.83
N ARG A 437 -4.64 17.93 4.57
CA ARG A 437 -5.37 18.89 3.73
C ARG A 437 -6.69 19.30 4.35
N ALA A 438 -7.51 18.34 4.78
CA ALA A 438 -8.80 18.65 5.43
C ALA A 438 -8.63 19.51 6.70
N ARG A 439 -7.56 19.29 7.48
CA ARG A 439 -7.22 20.18 8.62
C ARG A 439 -6.79 21.58 8.17
N GLN A 440 -6.00 21.69 7.09
CA GLN A 440 -5.61 22.98 6.53
C GLN A 440 -6.82 23.75 5.97
N ASP A 441 -7.74 23.08 5.28
CA ASP A 441 -8.97 23.68 4.74
C ASP A 441 -9.86 24.21 5.88
N VAL A 442 -10.04 23.45 6.97
CA VAL A 442 -10.75 23.92 8.17
C VAL A 442 -10.08 25.15 8.79
N ILE A 443 -8.74 25.18 8.85
CA ILE A 443 -7.99 26.35 9.34
C ILE A 443 -8.14 27.56 8.39
N LEU A 444 -8.24 27.34 7.08
CA LEU A 444 -8.47 28.39 6.09
C LEU A 444 -9.89 28.95 6.19
N GLU A 445 -10.92 28.11 6.35
CA GLU A 445 -12.29 28.57 6.59
C GLU A 445 -12.43 29.30 7.94
N GLN A 446 -11.79 28.83 9.01
CA GLN A 446 -11.72 29.57 10.27
C GLN A 446 -11.09 30.95 10.08
N LYS A 447 -9.99 31.06 9.31
CA LYS A 447 -9.37 32.35 8.98
C LYS A 447 -10.26 33.25 8.12
N LYS A 448 -11.00 32.71 7.13
CA LYS A 448 -11.99 33.48 6.36
C LYS A 448 -13.10 34.02 7.26
N CYS A 449 -13.65 33.20 8.15
CA CYS A 449 -14.65 33.60 9.13
C CYS A 449 -14.12 34.65 10.12
N GLN A 450 -12.85 34.54 10.53
CA GLN A 450 -12.17 35.54 11.36
C GLN A 450 -12.07 36.89 10.61
N ILE A 451 -11.55 36.89 9.39
CA ILE A 451 -11.40 38.10 8.54
C ILE A 451 -12.77 38.74 8.26
N ALA A 452 -13.79 37.96 7.93
CA ALA A 452 -15.15 38.46 7.71
C ALA A 452 -15.75 39.07 8.99
N ARG A 453 -15.54 38.44 10.16
CA ARG A 453 -15.94 38.98 11.46
C ARG A 453 -15.24 40.30 11.77
N ASP A 454 -13.94 40.40 11.49
CA ASP A 454 -13.15 41.60 11.72
C ASP A 454 -13.57 42.72 10.75
N GLN A 455 -13.89 42.39 9.49
CA GLN A 455 -14.50 43.31 8.52
C GLN A 455 -15.88 43.82 8.98
N TYR A 456 -16.78 42.95 9.44
CA TYR A 456 -18.06 43.38 10.01
C TYR A 456 -17.86 44.26 11.27
N GLN A 457 -16.88 43.97 12.12
CA GLN A 457 -16.54 44.84 13.24
C GLN A 457 -15.95 46.18 12.79
N GLU A 458 -15.16 46.23 11.72
CA GLU A 458 -14.73 47.48 11.11
C GLU A 458 -15.90 48.27 10.51
N GLU A 459 -16.85 47.63 9.83
CA GLU A 459 -18.03 48.32 9.31
C GLU A 459 -18.92 48.84 10.44
N ILE A 460 -19.12 48.07 11.51
CA ILE A 460 -19.81 48.53 12.73
C ILE A 460 -19.06 49.71 13.34
N LYS A 461 -17.72 49.66 13.48
CA LYS A 461 -16.91 50.79 13.94
C LYS A 461 -17.06 52.01 13.03
N LYS A 462 -17.00 51.85 11.70
CA LYS A 462 -17.20 52.91 10.70
C LYS A 462 -18.62 53.49 10.76
N MET A 463 -19.63 52.68 11.03
CA MET A 463 -21.02 53.13 11.23
C MET A 463 -21.20 53.91 12.54
N LEU A 464 -20.51 53.51 13.61
CA LEU A 464 -20.51 54.21 14.90
C LEU A 464 -19.63 55.47 14.92
N SER A 465 -18.60 55.55 14.08
CA SER A 465 -17.70 56.72 13.94
C SER A 465 -18.03 57.63 12.75
N ARG A 466 -19.07 57.31 11.97
CA ARG A 466 -19.58 58.17 10.89
C ARG A 466 -19.93 59.55 11.45
N PRO A 467 -19.45 60.66 10.84
CA PRO A 467 -19.92 61.99 11.21
C PRO A 467 -21.45 62.09 11.10
N PHE A 468 -22.08 62.62 12.15
CA PHE A 468 -23.54 62.76 12.27
C PHE A 468 -24.21 63.59 11.15
N PHE A 469 -23.40 64.29 10.34
CA PHE A 469 -23.83 65.18 9.26
C PHE A 469 -23.56 64.62 7.85
N SER A 470 -23.49 63.30 7.70
CA SER A 470 -23.49 62.66 6.36
C SER A 470 -24.93 62.49 5.82
N ASP A 471 -25.10 62.58 4.50
CA ASP A 471 -26.42 62.56 3.86
C ASP A 471 -27.11 61.19 3.85
N HIS A 472 -26.37 60.13 4.17
CA HIS A 472 -26.92 58.78 4.34
C HIS A 472 -27.50 58.51 5.74
N VAL A 473 -27.52 59.50 6.64
CA VAL A 473 -28.21 59.40 7.94
C VAL A 473 -29.70 59.74 7.75
N HIS A 474 -30.56 58.74 7.99
CA HIS A 474 -32.02 58.86 7.85
C HIS A 474 -32.57 60.09 8.63
N PRO A 475 -33.48 60.91 8.06
CA PRO A 475 -33.88 62.20 8.66
C PRO A 475 -34.37 62.11 10.11
N PHE A 476 -35.05 61.02 10.46
CA PHE A 476 -35.54 60.77 11.83
C PHE A 476 -34.40 60.66 12.87
N MET A 477 -33.24 60.12 12.48
CA MET A 477 -32.05 60.06 13.34
C MET A 477 -31.43 61.45 13.55
N LYS A 478 -31.49 62.32 12.53
CA LYS A 478 -31.03 63.73 12.65
C LYS A 478 -31.88 64.49 13.69
N GLN A 479 -33.19 64.21 13.78
CA GLN A 479 -34.07 64.77 14.83
C GLN A 479 -33.80 64.20 16.23
N MET A 480 -33.62 62.88 16.39
CA MET A 480 -33.35 62.33 17.73
C MET A 480 -31.98 62.78 18.28
N ALA A 481 -30.99 63.02 17.42
CA ALA A 481 -29.69 63.54 17.82
C ALA A 481 -29.74 64.99 18.34
N SER A 482 -30.65 65.85 17.85
CA SER A 482 -30.69 67.27 18.24
C SER A 482 -31.07 67.52 19.71
N GLY A 483 -31.54 66.49 20.43
CA GLY A 483 -31.80 66.55 21.88
C GLY A 483 -30.62 66.13 22.77
N LEU A 484 -29.54 65.57 22.22
CA LEU A 484 -28.46 64.93 22.99
C LEU A 484 -27.19 65.79 23.04
N LYS A 485 -27.02 66.58 24.10
CA LYS A 485 -25.76 67.26 24.42
C LYS A 485 -24.71 66.25 24.90
N MET A 486 -23.87 65.78 23.98
CA MET A 486 -22.62 65.11 24.34
C MET A 486 -21.62 66.15 24.89
N CYS A 487 -20.95 65.81 25.99
CA CYS A 487 -19.80 66.56 26.50
C CYS A 487 -18.51 66.14 25.74
N ARG A 488 -17.27 66.47 26.16
CA ARG A 488 -16.13 66.62 25.23
C ARG A 488 -14.75 65.97 25.54
N CYS A 489 -14.63 64.86 26.29
CA CYS A 489 -13.33 64.36 26.78
C CYS A 489 -12.91 63.04 26.16
N GLY A 490 -11.60 62.86 25.98
CA GLY A 490 -10.95 61.60 25.63
C GLY A 490 -10.51 60.76 26.84
N ALA A 491 -11.12 60.94 28.01
CA ALA A 491 -10.75 60.25 29.26
C ALA A 491 -11.89 59.43 29.89
N CYS A 492 -13.08 59.45 29.29
CA CYS A 492 -14.19 58.56 29.63
C CYS A 492 -14.73 57.96 28.33
N PRO A 493 -15.14 56.68 28.30
CA PRO A 493 -16.09 56.24 27.28
C PRO A 493 -17.39 57.03 27.49
N ASN A 494 -17.57 58.08 26.67
CA ASN A 494 -18.63 59.08 26.71
C ASN A 494 -18.48 60.25 27.74
N TYR A 495 -17.53 61.17 27.48
CA TYR A 495 -17.74 62.66 27.42
C TYR A 495 -17.56 63.61 28.66
N CYS A 496 -16.70 64.66 28.58
CA CYS A 496 -16.63 65.87 29.47
C CYS A 496 -15.90 67.13 28.85
N LEU A 497 -16.28 68.41 29.16
CA LEU A 497 -15.54 69.71 28.92
C LEU A 497 -15.80 70.66 27.69
N TYR A 498 -16.68 71.68 27.86
CA TYR A 498 -16.42 73.15 27.65
C TYR A 498 -15.83 73.72 26.30
N PRO A 499 -15.67 75.06 26.09
CA PRO A 499 -16.22 76.28 26.73
C PRO A 499 -16.89 77.33 25.77
N SER A 500 -17.20 78.52 26.31
CA SER A 500 -17.19 79.89 25.70
C SER A 500 -18.47 80.55 25.13
N ASN A 501 -18.60 81.84 25.48
CA ASN A 501 -19.31 82.98 24.84
C ASN A 501 -20.79 82.87 24.45
N ASN A 502 -21.70 82.92 25.43
CA ASN A 502 -22.52 84.11 25.74
C ASN A 502 -23.38 83.88 27.00
#